data_AF-A0AB38SC98-F1
#
_entry.id   AF-A0AB38SC98-F1
#
_cell.length_a   1.000
_cell.length_b   1.000
_cell.length_c   1.000
_cell.angle_alpha   90.00
_cell.angle_beta   90.00
_cell.angle_gamma   90.00
#
_symmetry.space_group_name_H-M   'P 1'
#
loop_
_entity.id
_entity.type
_entity.pdbx_description
1 polymer ?
#
loop_
_entity_poly.entity_id
_entity_poly.type
_entity_poly.pdbx_seq_one_letter_code
_entity_poly.pdbx_strand_id
1 'polypeptide(L)'
;MAEKKRTDRDAPAPPGHKKVQMPMQTLKVSEWEAVMKQRIMRKVEELVEAERLTQADERLDEIDVQEIVADLVPDWEGLLLEAISIHLQFYSQAADVEAGFPLALKPAHVVVAEPSGYAIVYATIDREACSRLLGLDGVRDILERLTRDRRAQYRSAGLSTKIDDAATTMDLLVSSLPYTTETIGDSTAATIVDRAIENRLERYESLATPRRRARKRLELVAIETVSALRRSSRTLH
;
A
#
# COMPACT_ATOMS: atom_id res chain seq x y z
N MET A 1 9.18 -4.45 37.15
CA MET A 1 9.58 -5.25 35.97
C MET A 1 8.70 -4.81 34.82
N ALA A 2 9.24 -4.08 33.86
CA ALA A 2 8.48 -3.63 32.70
C ALA A 2 8.33 -4.81 31.73
N GLU A 3 7.09 -5.26 31.54
CA GLU A 3 6.74 -6.21 30.49
C GLU A 3 7.10 -5.57 29.15
N LYS A 4 8.18 -6.05 28.54
CA LYS A 4 8.57 -5.66 27.19
C LYS A 4 7.46 -6.15 26.27
N LYS A 5 6.54 -5.27 25.87
CA LYS A 5 5.58 -5.52 24.78
C LYS A 5 6.40 -6.08 23.62
N ARG A 6 6.32 -7.38 23.35
CA ARG A 6 6.84 -7.98 22.12
C ARG A 6 6.10 -7.28 21.01
N THR A 7 6.79 -6.36 20.34
CA THR A 7 6.26 -5.80 19.10
C THR A 7 6.26 -6.93 18.08
N ASP A 8 5.33 -6.93 17.13
CA ASP A 8 5.28 -7.93 16.04
C ASP A 8 6.58 -7.97 15.20
N ARG A 9 7.48 -7.01 15.43
CA ARG A 9 8.89 -7.04 15.03
C ARG A 9 9.64 -8.30 15.50
N ASP A 10 9.27 -8.87 16.63
CA ASP A 10 9.91 -10.08 17.18
C ASP A 10 9.19 -11.37 16.76
N ALA A 11 8.11 -11.28 15.99
CA ALA A 11 7.43 -12.47 15.47
C ALA A 11 8.40 -13.27 14.58
N PRO A 12 8.57 -14.59 14.84
CA PRO A 12 9.50 -15.42 14.08
C PRO A 12 9.02 -15.58 12.63
N ALA A 13 9.97 -15.65 11.70
CA ALA A 13 9.65 -15.98 10.31
C ALA A 13 9.06 -17.41 10.23
N PRO A 14 8.17 -17.69 9.27
CA PRO A 14 7.72 -19.04 8.98
C PRO A 14 8.91 -19.99 8.75
N PRO A 15 8.75 -21.31 9.01
CA PRO A 15 9.75 -22.30 8.65
C PRO A 15 10.17 -22.15 7.18
N GLY A 16 11.48 -22.30 6.92
CA GLY A 16 12.05 -22.13 5.59
C GLY A 16 12.30 -20.68 5.16
N HIS A 17 11.86 -19.67 5.92
CA HIS A 17 12.02 -18.27 5.55
C HIS A 17 13.00 -17.54 6.47
N LYS A 18 13.52 -16.40 6.02
CA LYS A 18 14.26 -15.40 6.83
C LYS A 18 13.46 -14.12 6.88
N LYS A 19 13.45 -13.48 8.04
CA LYS A 19 12.90 -12.13 8.21
C LYS A 19 13.95 -11.12 7.76
N VAL A 20 13.56 -10.14 6.96
CA VAL A 20 14.48 -9.16 6.39
C VAL A 20 13.83 -7.79 6.38
N GLN A 21 14.61 -6.76 6.69
CA GLN A 21 14.21 -5.39 6.43
C GLN A 21 14.41 -5.13 4.94
N MET A 22 13.35 -4.74 4.25
CA MET A 22 13.41 -4.48 2.83
C MET A 22 14.18 -3.18 2.57
N PRO A 23 15.23 -3.22 1.73
CA PRO A 23 15.84 -2.01 1.28
C PRO A 23 14.94 -1.54 0.11
N MET A 24 13.87 -0.81 0.43
CA MET A 24 13.06 -0.09 -0.56
C MET A 24 13.20 1.42 -0.33
N GLN A 25 12.82 2.26 -1.29
CA GLN A 25 12.79 3.71 -1.05
C GLN A 25 11.81 4.01 0.08
N THR A 26 12.33 4.14 1.30
CA THR A 26 11.52 4.47 2.46
C THR A 26 11.18 5.94 2.37
N LEU A 27 9.92 6.24 2.10
CA LEU A 27 9.39 7.60 2.12
C LEU A 27 8.86 7.92 3.52
N LYS A 28 8.82 9.20 3.85
CA LYS A 28 8.34 9.65 5.15
C LYS A 28 6.82 9.48 5.19
N VAL A 29 6.28 8.95 6.29
CA VAL A 29 4.83 8.71 6.43
C VAL A 29 4.04 10.00 6.16
N SER A 30 4.50 11.13 6.69
CA SER A 30 3.86 12.44 6.45
C SER A 30 3.79 12.85 4.97
N GLU A 31 4.75 12.43 4.14
CA GLU A 31 4.74 12.71 2.70
C GLU A 31 3.69 11.86 1.99
N TRP A 32 3.62 10.58 2.35
CA TRP A 32 2.56 9.69 1.88
C TRP A 32 1.18 10.18 2.30
N GLU A 33 1.07 10.70 3.52
CA GLU A 33 -0.17 11.28 4.00
C GLU A 33 -0.61 12.49 3.18
N ALA A 34 0.31 13.39 2.87
CA ALA A 34 0.00 14.55 2.03
C ALA A 34 -0.46 14.12 0.63
N VAL A 35 0.23 13.15 0.02
CA VAL A 35 -0.14 12.59 -1.29
C VAL A 35 -1.51 11.91 -1.22
N MET A 36 -1.76 11.07 -0.22
CA MET A 36 -3.05 10.42 -0.01
C MET A 36 -4.19 11.44 0.10
N LYS A 37 -4.03 12.52 0.88
CA LYS A 37 -5.09 13.52 1.06
C LYS A 37 -5.42 14.19 -0.27
N GLN A 38 -4.39 14.60 -1.00
CA GLN A 38 -4.55 15.23 -2.30
C GLN A 38 -5.25 14.31 -3.30
N ARG A 39 -4.86 13.03 -3.35
CA ARG A 39 -5.37 12.07 -4.33
C ARG A 39 -6.81 11.63 -4.01
N ILE A 40 -7.14 11.45 -2.73
CA ILE A 40 -8.52 11.17 -2.31
C ILE A 40 -9.44 12.33 -2.65
N MET A 41 -9.05 13.57 -2.33
CA MET A 41 -9.86 14.75 -2.64
C MET A 41 -10.14 14.86 -4.14
N ARG A 42 -9.11 14.69 -4.97
CA ARG A 42 -9.27 14.66 -6.43
C ARG A 42 -10.22 13.54 -6.88
N LYS A 43 -10.11 12.33 -6.30
CA LYS A 43 -10.96 11.21 -6.70
C LYS A 43 -12.42 11.43 -6.33
N VAL A 44 -12.66 12.05 -5.18
CA VAL A 44 -14.00 12.45 -4.73
C VAL A 44 -14.59 13.50 -5.67
N GLU A 45 -13.81 14.51 -6.07
CA GLU A 45 -14.23 15.50 -7.06
C GLU A 45 -14.60 14.86 -8.41
N GLU A 46 -13.78 13.93 -8.91
CA GLU A 46 -14.07 13.16 -10.13
C GLU A 46 -15.40 12.39 -10.03
N LEU A 47 -15.66 11.73 -8.90
CA LEU A 47 -16.90 10.98 -8.68
C LEU A 47 -18.13 11.91 -8.62
N VAL A 48 -18.02 13.03 -7.92
CA VAL A 48 -19.09 14.03 -7.81
C VAL A 48 -19.43 14.61 -9.19
N GLU A 49 -18.40 14.94 -9.99
CA GLU A 49 -18.60 15.50 -11.32
C GLU A 49 -19.20 14.47 -12.29
N ALA A 50 -18.74 13.22 -12.25
CA ALA A 50 -19.33 12.13 -13.04
C ALA A 50 -20.81 11.92 -12.72
N GLU A 51 -21.18 11.97 -11.43
CA GLU A 51 -22.56 11.80 -11.00
C GLU A 51 -23.44 12.98 -11.43
N ARG A 52 -22.92 14.23 -11.36
CA ARG A 52 -23.60 15.43 -11.87
C ARG A 52 -23.89 15.36 -13.37
N LEU A 53 -22.91 14.94 -14.17
CA LEU A 53 -23.06 14.79 -15.61
C LEU A 53 -24.08 13.71 -15.99
N THR A 54 -24.22 12.68 -15.14
CA THR A 54 -25.14 11.55 -15.39
C THR A 54 -26.58 11.87 -15.01
N GLN A 55 -26.82 12.79 -14.07
CA GLN A 55 -28.15 13.07 -13.48
C GLN A 55 -28.74 14.44 -13.90
N ALA A 56 -28.43 14.92 -15.10
CA ALA A 56 -28.70 16.29 -15.58
C ALA A 56 -30.18 16.78 -15.58
N ASP A 57 -31.16 16.02 -15.07
CA ASP A 57 -32.59 16.38 -15.12
C ASP A 57 -33.34 16.30 -13.77
N GLU A 58 -32.73 15.82 -12.68
CA GLU A 58 -33.37 15.80 -11.35
C GLU A 58 -32.62 16.73 -10.39
N ARG A 59 -33.39 17.55 -9.65
CA ARG A 59 -32.87 18.46 -8.62
C ARG A 59 -32.00 17.67 -7.64
N LEU A 60 -30.68 17.78 -7.84
CA LEU A 60 -29.64 17.25 -6.97
C LEU A 60 -29.70 18.02 -5.64
N ASP A 61 -30.58 17.58 -4.75
CA ASP A 61 -30.47 17.88 -3.34
C ASP A 61 -29.16 17.22 -2.86
N GLU A 62 -28.14 18.05 -2.64
CA GLU A 62 -26.85 17.80 -1.96
C GLU A 62 -26.32 16.35 -2.01
N ILE A 63 -25.48 16.04 -3.01
CA ILE A 63 -24.57 14.89 -2.89
C ILE A 63 -23.69 15.14 -1.65
N ASP A 64 -23.85 14.32 -0.62
CA ASP A 64 -23.03 14.40 0.59
C ASP A 64 -21.62 13.86 0.30
N VAL A 65 -20.74 14.78 -0.07
CA VAL A 65 -19.30 14.55 -0.26
C VAL A 65 -18.68 13.90 0.99
N GLN A 66 -19.20 14.20 2.18
CA GLN A 66 -18.70 13.60 3.42
C GLN A 66 -19.08 12.12 3.53
N GLU A 67 -20.25 11.70 3.04
CA GLU A 67 -20.64 10.27 2.99
C GLU A 67 -19.72 9.50 2.04
N ILE A 68 -19.41 10.07 0.86
CA ILE A 68 -18.48 9.45 -0.12
C ILE A 68 -17.06 9.34 0.46
N VAL A 69 -16.56 10.40 1.13
CA VAL A 69 -15.24 10.39 1.77
C VAL A 69 -15.20 9.38 2.93
N ALA A 70 -16.24 9.35 3.77
CA ALA A 70 -16.35 8.42 4.89
C ALA A 70 -16.42 6.96 4.42
N ASP A 71 -17.08 6.70 3.30
CA ASP A 71 -17.17 5.38 2.68
C ASP A 71 -15.86 4.96 1.99
N LEU A 72 -15.14 5.89 1.35
CA LEU A 72 -13.88 5.60 0.65
C LEU A 72 -12.70 5.40 1.58
N VAL A 73 -12.68 6.15 2.67
CA VAL A 73 -11.55 6.18 3.60
C VAL A 73 -12.07 6.14 5.05
N PRO A 74 -12.78 5.06 5.44
CA PRO A 74 -13.27 4.91 6.80
C PRO A 74 -12.12 4.87 7.81
N ASP A 75 -10.94 4.44 7.35
CA ASP A 75 -9.72 4.32 8.12
C ASP A 75 -8.49 4.81 7.33
N TRP A 76 -7.98 5.97 7.70
CA TRP A 76 -6.75 6.50 7.11
C TRP A 76 -5.55 5.55 7.26
N GLU A 77 -5.42 4.94 8.44
CA GLU A 77 -4.35 4.00 8.75
C GLU A 77 -4.44 2.73 7.89
N GLY A 78 -5.65 2.25 7.61
CA GLY A 78 -5.86 1.11 6.72
C GLY A 78 -5.42 1.40 5.30
N LEU A 79 -5.71 2.60 4.79
CA LEU A 79 -5.29 3.00 3.43
C LEU A 79 -3.76 3.10 3.35
N LEU A 80 -3.12 3.64 4.38
CA LEU A 80 -1.66 3.69 4.46
C LEU A 80 -1.04 2.28 4.44
N LEU A 81 -1.59 1.34 5.20
CA LEU A 81 -1.12 -0.04 5.22
C LEU A 81 -1.32 -0.74 3.85
N GLU A 82 -2.43 -0.48 3.18
CA GLU A 82 -2.68 -0.99 1.82
C GLU A 82 -1.68 -0.44 0.81
N ALA A 83 -1.44 0.88 0.84
CA ALA A 83 -0.45 1.52 0.00
C ALA A 83 0.96 0.92 0.24
N ILE A 84 1.32 0.64 1.51
CA ILE A 84 2.61 0.02 1.83
C ILE A 84 2.68 -1.42 1.31
N SER A 85 1.57 -2.17 1.39
CA SER A 85 1.48 -3.51 0.82
C SER A 85 1.65 -3.48 -0.70
N ILE A 86 1.03 -2.52 -1.39
CA ILE A 86 1.16 -2.34 -2.85
C ILE A 86 2.61 -1.99 -3.21
N HIS A 87 3.25 -1.09 -2.46
CA HIS A 87 4.65 -0.76 -2.68
C HIS A 87 5.57 -1.98 -2.53
N LEU A 88 5.33 -2.82 -1.53
CA LEU A 88 6.06 -4.06 -1.38
C LEU A 88 5.83 -5.03 -2.55
N GLN A 89 4.61 -5.09 -3.10
CA GLN A 89 4.32 -5.91 -4.28
C GLN A 89 5.11 -5.45 -5.50
N PHE A 90 5.14 -4.13 -5.78
CA PHE A 90 5.95 -3.57 -6.85
C PHE A 90 7.44 -3.86 -6.64
N TYR A 91 7.92 -3.63 -5.42
CA TYR A 91 9.30 -3.95 -5.08
C TYR A 91 9.61 -5.43 -5.29
N SER A 92 8.74 -6.34 -4.83
CA SER A 92 8.94 -7.78 -4.98
C SER A 92 9.02 -8.19 -6.45
N GLN A 93 8.17 -7.63 -7.31
CA GLN A 93 8.19 -7.93 -8.74
C GLN A 93 9.48 -7.44 -9.39
N ALA A 94 9.91 -6.21 -9.09
CA ALA A 94 11.18 -5.69 -9.57
C ALA A 94 12.37 -6.52 -9.07
N ALA A 95 12.36 -6.90 -7.79
CA ALA A 95 13.40 -7.71 -7.17
C ALA A 95 13.48 -9.12 -7.79
N ASP A 96 12.34 -9.73 -8.13
CA ASP A 96 12.31 -11.03 -8.81
C ASP A 96 12.91 -10.96 -10.22
N VAL A 97 12.63 -9.86 -10.95
CA VAL A 97 13.19 -9.61 -12.28
C VAL A 97 14.70 -9.40 -12.21
N GLU A 98 15.16 -8.54 -11.31
CA GLU A 98 16.59 -8.25 -11.11
C GLU A 98 17.38 -9.47 -10.64
N ALA A 99 16.81 -10.27 -9.75
CA ALA A 99 17.43 -11.52 -9.33
C ALA A 99 17.45 -12.59 -10.45
N GLY A 100 16.56 -12.47 -11.45
CA GLY A 100 16.34 -13.48 -12.48
C GLY A 100 15.58 -14.71 -11.97
N PHE A 101 14.97 -14.64 -10.79
CA PHE A 101 14.17 -15.72 -10.21
C PHE A 101 13.27 -15.22 -9.06
N PRO A 102 12.20 -15.96 -8.72
CA PRO A 102 11.31 -15.58 -7.62
C PRO A 102 12.02 -15.63 -6.26
N LEU A 103 12.03 -14.49 -5.56
CA LEU A 103 12.52 -14.37 -4.19
C LEU A 103 11.48 -14.79 -3.14
N ALA A 104 10.22 -14.93 -3.56
CA ALA A 104 9.08 -15.25 -2.71
C ALA A 104 8.94 -14.29 -1.51
N LEU A 105 9.16 -13.00 -1.76
CA LEU A 105 9.03 -11.96 -0.75
C LEU A 105 7.57 -11.84 -0.29
N LYS A 106 7.36 -11.91 1.02
CA LYS A 106 6.02 -11.74 1.63
C LYS A 106 6.03 -10.67 2.70
N PRO A 107 5.05 -9.75 2.74
CA PRO A 107 4.94 -8.77 3.82
C PRO A 107 4.90 -9.47 5.17
N ALA A 108 5.69 -8.95 6.12
CA ALA A 108 5.66 -9.43 7.50
C ALA A 108 5.10 -8.37 8.43
N HIS A 109 5.70 -7.17 8.43
CA HIS A 109 5.23 -6.06 9.27
C HIS A 109 5.85 -4.73 8.81
N VAL A 110 5.27 -3.63 9.29
CA VAL A 110 5.74 -2.26 9.03
C VAL A 110 5.96 -1.58 10.37
N VAL A 111 7.06 -0.84 10.50
CA VAL A 111 7.37 -0.03 11.68
C VAL A 111 7.69 1.38 11.24
N VAL A 112 7.07 2.38 11.86
CA VAL A 112 7.48 3.78 11.64
C VAL A 112 8.63 4.09 12.58
N ALA A 113 9.79 4.46 12.04
CA ALA A 113 10.95 4.82 12.84
C ALA A 113 10.77 6.21 13.47
N GLU A 114 10.83 6.28 14.79
CA GLU A 114 10.91 7.56 15.51
C GLU A 114 12.37 8.00 15.70
N PRO A 115 12.69 9.30 15.65
CA PRO A 115 11.81 10.45 15.36
C PRO A 115 11.70 10.76 13.86
N SER A 116 12.33 9.96 13.00
CA SER A 116 12.52 10.29 11.60
C SER A 116 11.22 10.24 10.77
N GLY A 117 10.24 9.45 11.23
CA GLY A 117 8.93 9.28 10.60
C GLY A 117 8.95 8.41 9.35
N TYR A 118 10.03 7.65 9.11
CA TYR A 118 10.16 6.78 7.94
C TYR A 118 9.48 5.44 8.17
N ALA A 119 8.72 4.97 7.19
CA ALA A 119 8.19 3.62 7.19
C ALA A 119 9.32 2.62 6.91
N ILE A 120 9.59 1.73 7.85
CA ILE A 120 10.48 0.58 7.71
C ILE A 120 9.61 -0.64 7.45
N VAL A 121 9.76 -1.20 6.25
CA VAL A 121 9.03 -2.40 5.86
C VAL A 121 9.90 -3.62 6.08
N TYR A 122 9.32 -4.62 6.71
CA TYR A 122 9.93 -5.93 6.86
C TYR A 122 9.12 -6.97 6.13
N ALA A 123 9.84 -7.86 5.46
CA ALA A 123 9.29 -8.99 4.75
C ALA A 123 9.91 -10.29 5.25
N THR A 124 9.40 -11.38 4.70
CA THR A 124 10.07 -12.68 4.74
C THR A 124 10.54 -13.04 3.34
N ILE A 125 11.71 -13.67 3.25
CA ILE A 125 12.31 -14.19 2.02
C ILE A 125 12.59 -15.68 2.19
N ASP A 126 12.49 -16.45 1.12
CA ASP A 126 12.85 -17.88 1.14
C ASP A 126 14.36 -18.05 1.40
N ARG A 127 14.72 -19.00 2.27
CA ARG A 127 16.13 -19.36 2.53
C ARG A 127 16.83 -19.89 1.27
N GLU A 128 16.09 -20.59 0.42
CA GLU A 128 16.64 -21.06 -0.86
C GLU A 128 16.96 -19.87 -1.77
N ALA A 129 16.05 -18.90 -1.87
CA ALA A 129 16.29 -17.65 -2.60
C ALA A 129 17.52 -16.90 -2.08
N CYS A 130 17.69 -16.78 -0.76
CA CYS A 130 18.92 -16.20 -0.19
C CYS A 130 20.18 -16.97 -0.59
N SER A 131 20.11 -18.30 -0.62
CA SER A 131 21.26 -19.14 -0.99
C SER A 131 21.63 -18.95 -2.47
N ARG A 132 20.62 -18.80 -3.34
CA ARG A 132 20.79 -18.51 -4.76
C ARG A 132 21.37 -17.10 -4.98
N LEU A 133 20.86 -16.10 -4.26
CA LEU A 133 21.41 -14.73 -4.29
C LEU A 133 22.90 -14.69 -3.94
N LEU A 134 23.32 -15.45 -2.91
CA LEU A 134 24.74 -15.59 -2.53
C LEU A 134 25.63 -16.27 -3.58
N GLY A 135 25.02 -16.96 -4.54
CA GLY A 135 25.68 -17.61 -5.66
C GLY A 135 25.82 -16.72 -6.90
N LEU A 136 25.23 -15.52 -6.90
CA LEU A 136 25.38 -14.56 -7.98
C LEU A 136 26.80 -13.97 -8.00
N ASP A 137 27.35 -13.81 -9.20
CA ASP A 137 28.70 -13.28 -9.40
C ASP A 137 28.82 -11.85 -8.84
N GLY A 138 29.91 -11.59 -8.11
CA GLY A 138 30.18 -10.28 -7.49
C GLY A 138 29.39 -9.96 -6.23
N VAL A 139 28.30 -10.68 -5.92
CA VAL A 139 27.49 -10.43 -4.71
C VAL A 139 28.30 -10.67 -3.44
N ARG A 140 29.12 -11.72 -3.39
CA ARG A 140 29.95 -12.01 -2.21
C ARG A 140 30.94 -10.88 -1.90
N ASP A 141 31.61 -10.37 -2.93
CA ASP A 141 32.59 -9.29 -2.76
C ASP A 141 31.93 -8.00 -2.27
N ILE A 142 30.75 -7.67 -2.81
CA ILE A 142 29.96 -6.51 -2.37
C ILE A 142 29.47 -6.72 -0.92
N LEU A 143 28.95 -7.91 -0.60
CA LEU A 143 28.46 -8.24 0.74
C LEU A 143 29.58 -8.19 1.78
N GLU A 144 30.77 -8.68 1.46
CA GLU A 144 31.95 -8.59 2.33
C GLU A 144 32.36 -7.14 2.57
N ARG A 145 32.32 -6.29 1.53
CA ARG A 145 32.58 -4.85 1.66
C ARG A 145 31.56 -4.18 2.58
N LEU A 146 30.26 -4.38 2.35
CA LEU A 146 29.20 -3.83 3.20
C LEU A 146 29.32 -4.28 4.66
N THR A 147 29.62 -5.56 4.87
CA THR A 147 29.85 -6.14 6.20
C THR A 147 31.04 -5.47 6.89
N ARG A 148 32.13 -5.22 6.15
CA ARG A 148 33.34 -4.54 6.67
C ARG A 148 33.03 -3.09 7.06
N ASP A 149 32.31 -2.37 6.22
CA ASP A 149 31.95 -0.97 6.45
C ASP A 149 31.03 -0.84 7.67
N ARG A 150 30.02 -1.70 7.79
CA ARG A 150 29.12 -1.77 8.96
C ARG A 150 29.88 -2.04 10.25
N ARG A 151 30.83 -2.99 10.25
CA ARG A 151 31.69 -3.26 11.41
C ARG A 151 32.56 -2.05 11.77
N ALA A 152 33.04 -1.28 10.80
CA ALA A 152 33.80 -0.06 11.05
C ALA A 152 32.92 1.00 11.73
N GLN A 153 31.69 1.21 11.24
CA GLN A 153 30.72 2.12 11.84
C GLN A 153 30.33 1.74 13.28
N TYR A 154 30.11 0.45 13.54
CA TYR A 154 29.81 -0.02 14.89
C TYR A 154 30.97 0.21 15.85
N ARG A 155 32.21 -0.03 15.41
CA ARG A 155 33.41 0.28 16.21
C ARG A 155 33.51 1.77 16.53
N SER A 156 33.30 2.65 15.55
CA SER A 156 33.36 4.10 15.79
C SER A 156 32.25 4.60 16.72
N ALA A 157 31.11 3.91 16.74
CA ALA A 157 29.99 4.21 17.63
C ALA A 157 30.10 3.55 19.03
N GLY A 158 31.17 2.80 19.30
CA GLY A 158 31.33 2.06 20.56
C GLY A 158 30.34 0.89 20.73
N LEU A 159 29.77 0.39 19.63
CA LEU A 159 28.78 -0.69 19.61
C LEU A 159 29.44 -2.05 19.37
N SER A 160 28.72 -3.13 19.72
CA SER A 160 29.15 -4.50 19.42
C SER A 160 29.31 -4.70 17.91
N THR A 161 30.40 -5.35 17.49
CA THR A 161 30.64 -5.69 16.07
C THR A 161 29.92 -6.94 15.60
N LYS A 162 29.14 -7.59 16.47
CA LYS A 162 28.31 -8.72 16.10
C LYS A 162 27.18 -8.21 15.20
N ILE A 163 27.20 -8.65 13.95
CA ILE A 163 26.12 -8.38 12.98
C ILE A 163 25.10 -9.51 13.12
N ASP A 164 23.82 -9.15 13.21
CA ASP A 164 22.74 -10.13 13.27
C ASP A 164 22.37 -10.66 11.88
N ASP A 165 21.71 -11.82 11.86
CA ASP A 165 21.32 -12.48 10.61
C ASP A 165 20.39 -11.61 9.75
N ALA A 166 19.59 -10.75 10.39
CA ALA A 166 18.68 -9.84 9.69
C ALA A 166 19.43 -8.76 8.91
N ALA A 167 20.45 -8.15 9.53
CA ALA A 167 21.34 -7.18 8.89
C ALA A 167 22.15 -7.82 7.76
N THR A 168 22.66 -9.04 7.96
CA THR A 168 23.36 -9.76 6.87
C THR A 168 22.42 -10.07 5.71
N THR A 169 21.16 -10.43 5.98
CA THR A 169 20.17 -10.69 4.91
C THR A 169 19.78 -9.40 4.19
N MET A 170 19.70 -8.27 4.90
CA MET A 170 19.50 -6.95 4.27
C MET A 170 20.68 -6.57 3.39
N ASP A 171 21.92 -6.73 3.87
CA ASP A 171 23.13 -6.44 3.08
C ASP A 171 23.21 -7.35 1.85
N LEU A 172 22.76 -8.60 1.95
CA LEU A 172 22.63 -9.51 0.81
C LEU A 172 21.68 -8.93 -0.24
N LEU A 173 20.46 -8.52 0.15
CA LEU A 173 19.51 -7.92 -0.78
C LEU A 173 20.08 -6.65 -1.44
N VAL A 174 20.71 -5.77 -0.66
CA VAL A 174 21.36 -4.55 -1.19
C VAL A 174 22.48 -4.90 -2.18
N SER A 175 23.24 -5.96 -1.91
CA SER A 175 24.33 -6.40 -2.78
C SER A 175 23.87 -7.10 -4.06
N SER A 176 22.70 -7.74 -4.04
CA SER A 176 22.19 -8.54 -5.16
C SER A 176 21.18 -7.81 -6.04
N LEU A 177 20.47 -6.83 -5.51
CA LEU A 177 19.43 -6.09 -6.23
C LEU A 177 19.98 -4.67 -6.49
N PRO A 178 20.37 -4.35 -7.74
CA PRO A 178 20.88 -3.03 -8.05
C PRO A 178 19.79 -2.00 -7.72
N TYR A 179 20.10 -1.14 -6.76
CA TYR A 179 19.20 -0.12 -6.28
C TYR A 179 19.12 1.01 -7.29
N THR A 180 18.30 0.87 -8.33
CA THR A 180 17.91 1.99 -9.18
C THR A 180 16.44 2.27 -8.96
N THR A 181 16.09 3.53 -8.68
CA THR A 181 14.69 3.97 -8.68
C THR A 181 14.00 3.71 -10.02
N GLU A 182 14.78 3.52 -11.09
CA GLU A 182 14.31 3.18 -12.43
C GLU A 182 13.76 1.75 -12.55
N THR A 183 14.26 0.78 -11.76
CA THR A 183 13.82 -0.64 -11.84
C THR A 183 12.50 -0.90 -11.13
N ILE A 184 12.11 -0.06 -10.17
CA ILE A 184 10.81 -0.17 -9.50
C ILE A 184 9.68 0.46 -10.37
N GLY A 185 10.01 1.03 -11.54
CA GLY A 185 9.04 1.61 -12.47
C GLY A 185 8.31 2.83 -11.91
N ASP A 186 7.05 3.05 -12.30
CA ASP A 186 6.18 4.13 -11.81
C ASP A 186 5.78 3.98 -10.32
N SER A 187 6.61 3.40 -9.44
CA SER A 187 6.34 3.21 -8.01
C SER A 187 6.42 4.50 -7.17
N THR A 188 6.03 5.63 -7.75
CA THR A 188 5.93 6.89 -7.00
C THR A 188 4.86 6.75 -5.92
N ALA A 189 4.98 7.56 -4.85
CA ALA A 189 3.94 7.62 -3.82
C ALA A 189 2.55 7.89 -4.43
N ALA A 190 2.48 8.72 -5.48
CA ALA A 190 1.24 9.02 -6.19
C ALA A 190 0.62 7.77 -6.82
N THR A 191 1.39 7.00 -7.60
CA THR A 191 0.90 5.79 -8.27
C THR A 191 0.46 4.72 -7.28
N ILE A 192 1.25 4.52 -6.21
CA ILE A 192 0.93 3.55 -5.16
C ILE A 192 -0.38 3.92 -4.46
N VAL A 193 -0.55 5.20 -4.14
CA VAL A 193 -1.76 5.72 -3.49
C VAL A 193 -2.96 5.62 -4.42
N ASP A 194 -2.83 6.02 -5.68
CA ASP A 194 -3.91 5.92 -6.67
C ASP A 194 -4.39 4.46 -6.77
N ARG A 195 -3.47 3.50 -6.81
CA ARG A 195 -3.80 2.08 -6.84
C ARG A 195 -4.44 1.57 -5.55
N ALA A 196 -4.05 2.10 -4.39
CA ALA A 196 -4.70 1.77 -3.11
C ALA A 196 -6.16 2.27 -3.09
N ILE A 197 -6.39 3.49 -3.58
CA ILE A 197 -7.74 4.07 -3.72
C ILE A 197 -8.58 3.25 -4.71
N GLU A 198 -8.03 2.88 -5.86
CA GLU A 198 -8.70 2.03 -6.86
C GLU A 198 -9.08 0.67 -6.28
N ASN A 199 -8.16 -0.02 -5.60
CA ASN A 199 -8.45 -1.31 -4.95
C ASN A 199 -9.56 -1.19 -3.88
N ARG A 200 -9.70 -0.04 -3.21
CA ARG A 200 -10.82 0.22 -2.29
C ARG A 200 -12.11 0.48 -3.04
N LEU A 201 -12.07 1.27 -4.10
CA LEU A 201 -13.22 1.55 -4.95
C LEU A 201 -13.78 0.27 -5.58
N GLU A 202 -12.93 -0.59 -6.13
CA GLU A 202 -13.36 -1.88 -6.70
C GLU A 202 -14.01 -2.78 -5.64
N ARG A 203 -13.42 -2.86 -4.44
CA ARG A 203 -14.02 -3.59 -3.32
C ARG A 203 -15.34 -2.97 -2.92
N TYR A 204 -15.42 -1.65 -2.86
CA TYR A 204 -16.66 -0.93 -2.59
C TYR A 204 -17.72 -1.22 -3.64
N GLU A 205 -17.41 -1.15 -4.93
CA GLU A 205 -18.34 -1.48 -6.02
C GLU A 205 -18.81 -2.94 -5.97
N SER A 206 -17.92 -3.85 -5.57
CA SER A 206 -18.25 -5.27 -5.38
C SER A 206 -19.13 -5.53 -4.14
N LEU A 207 -19.00 -4.69 -3.10
CA LEU A 207 -19.71 -4.80 -1.81
C LEU A 207 -20.96 -3.91 -1.73
N ALA A 208 -21.06 -2.89 -2.60
CA ALA A 208 -22.21 -2.01 -2.77
C ALA A 208 -23.37 -2.85 -3.32
N THR A 209 -24.09 -3.45 -2.36
CA THR A 209 -25.09 -4.49 -2.60
C THR A 209 -26.18 -4.08 -3.59
N PRO A 210 -26.86 -5.08 -4.20
CA PRO A 210 -28.12 -4.93 -4.94
C PRO A 210 -29.18 -4.08 -4.23
N ARG A 211 -29.07 -3.81 -2.92
CA ARG A 211 -29.91 -2.87 -2.16
C ARG A 211 -29.77 -1.41 -2.62
N ARG A 212 -28.60 -0.91 -2.97
CA ARG A 212 -28.48 0.45 -3.56
C ARG A 212 -29.06 0.49 -4.97
N ARG A 213 -28.84 -0.56 -5.78
CA ARG A 213 -29.49 -0.70 -7.10
C ARG A 213 -31.02 -0.89 -7.00
N ALA A 214 -31.49 -1.61 -5.99
CA ALA A 214 -32.92 -1.83 -5.71
C ALA A 214 -33.58 -0.59 -5.11
N ARG A 215 -32.88 0.18 -4.27
CA ARG A 215 -33.32 1.48 -3.76
C ARG A 215 -33.42 2.51 -4.88
N LYS A 216 -32.39 2.63 -5.73
CA LYS A 216 -32.40 3.48 -6.94
C LYS A 216 -33.49 3.03 -7.93
N ARG A 217 -33.75 1.72 -8.09
CA ARG A 217 -34.89 1.18 -8.88
C ARG A 217 -36.25 1.46 -8.24
N LEU A 218 -36.40 1.35 -6.93
CA LEU A 218 -37.65 1.65 -6.22
C LEU A 218 -37.96 3.15 -6.23
N GLU A 219 -36.93 4.00 -6.13
CA GLU A 219 -37.04 5.46 -6.27
C GLU A 219 -37.46 5.84 -7.70
N LEU A 220 -36.84 5.25 -8.73
CA LEU A 220 -37.25 5.43 -10.13
C LEU A 220 -38.69 4.97 -10.40
N VAL A 221 -39.10 3.81 -9.89
CA VAL A 221 -40.49 3.31 -10.02
C VAL A 221 -41.48 4.24 -9.29
N ALA A 222 -41.12 4.76 -8.12
CA ALA A 222 -41.96 5.72 -7.39
C ALA A 222 -42.11 7.04 -8.16
N ILE A 223 -41.05 7.54 -8.79
CA ILE A 223 -41.05 8.75 -9.61
C ILE A 223 -41.91 8.57 -10.88
N GLU A 224 -41.77 7.44 -11.58
CA GLU A 224 -42.59 7.11 -12.75
C GLU A 224 -44.08 6.99 -12.38
N THR A 225 -44.38 6.36 -11.23
CA THR A 225 -45.76 6.19 -10.74
C THR A 225 -46.40 7.53 -10.38
N VAL A 226 -45.69 8.40 -9.66
CA VAL A 226 -46.17 9.75 -9.32
C VAL A 226 -46.33 10.62 -10.58
N SER A 227 -45.42 10.49 -11.53
CA SER A 227 -45.49 11.21 -12.81
C SER A 227 -46.67 10.73 -13.68
N ALA A 228 -46.95 9.43 -13.71
CA ALA A 228 -48.09 8.85 -14.41
C ALA A 228 -49.44 9.27 -13.78
N LEU A 229 -49.52 9.32 -12.45
CA LEU A 229 -50.69 9.80 -11.72
C LEU A 229 -50.95 11.29 -11.99
N ARG A 230 -49.91 12.13 -12.02
CA ARG A 230 -50.04 13.56 -12.36
C ARG A 230 -50.46 13.82 -13.80
N ARG A 231 -50.00 13.01 -14.76
CA ARG A 231 -50.44 13.10 -16.17
C ARG A 231 -51.92 12.72 -16.32
N SER A 232 -52.35 11.68 -15.60
CA SER A 232 -53.73 11.19 -15.62
C SER A 232 -54.74 12.16 -14.97
N SER A 233 -54.32 12.93 -13.96
CA SER A 233 -55.14 14.00 -13.36
C SER A 233 -55.28 15.24 -14.26
N ARG A 234 -54.38 15.46 -15.23
CA ARG A 234 -54.48 16.60 -16.17
C ARG A 234 -55.40 16.34 -17.35
N THR A 235 -55.72 15.10 -17.67
CA THR A 235 -56.66 14.74 -18.74
C THR A 235 -58.12 14.64 -18.27
N LEU A 236 -58.38 14.85 -16.98
CA LEU A 236 -59.72 14.86 -16.37
C LEU A 236 -60.26 16.27 -16.08
N HIS A 237 -59.57 17.30 -16.56
CA HIS A 237 -60.02 18.69 -16.64
C HIS A 237 -60.03 19.15 -18.09
#